data_AF-A0A015L448-F1
#
_entry.id   AF-A0A015L448-F1
#
_cell.length_a   1.000
_cell.length_b   1.000
_cell.length_c   1.000
_cell.angle_alpha   90.00
_cell.angle_beta   90.00
_cell.angle_gamma   90.00
#
_symmetry.space_group_name_H-M   'P 1'
#
loop_
_entity.id
_entity.type
_entity.pdbx_description
1 polymer ?
#
loop_
_entity_poly.entity_id
_entity_poly.type
_entity_poly.pdbx_seq_one_letter_code
_entity_poly.pdbx_strand_id
1 'polypeptide(L)'
;MSIVPPEKQSIKISLIGIVTQFGINLTLGFGTLVLFSFLRPRNVIVYSPKQFAPEDKQPPKIEENKLWGWVKPVLEANEKSLVNEIGLDAVMFIRFIKLCQNILLCLLVFGACVIMPINIFGTYRDNNYDMPSKDNPLQILSVSYLEQVS
;
A
#
# COMPACT_ATOMS: atom_id res chain seq x y z
N MET A 1 -20.43 1.98 36.51
CA MET A 1 -20.51 2.80 35.29
C MET A 1 -19.35 3.79 35.36
N SER A 2 -18.18 3.42 34.81
CA SER A 2 -16.96 4.24 34.94
C SER A 2 -17.02 5.36 33.93
N ILE A 3 -17.13 6.59 34.44
CA ILE A 3 -17.20 7.81 33.64
C ILE A 3 -15.77 8.13 33.21
N VAL A 4 -15.35 7.53 32.10
CA VAL A 4 -14.08 7.87 31.45
C VAL A 4 -14.32 9.19 30.70
N PRO A 5 -13.47 10.22 30.88
CA PRO A 5 -13.67 11.51 30.24
C PRO A 5 -13.65 11.41 28.70
N PRO A 6 -14.53 12.17 28.00
CA PRO A 6 -14.78 12.02 26.56
C PRO A 6 -13.56 12.30 25.68
N GLU A 7 -12.60 13.09 26.17
CA GLU A 7 -11.36 13.41 25.48
C GLU A 7 -10.52 12.14 25.20
N LYS A 8 -10.33 11.27 26.21
CA LYS A 8 -9.55 10.03 26.05
C LYS A 8 -10.26 8.97 25.19
N GLN A 9 -11.58 9.07 25.03
CA GLN A 9 -12.35 8.14 24.20
C GLN A 9 -12.14 8.43 22.71
N SER A 10 -12.27 9.68 22.25
CA SER A 10 -12.10 10.06 20.84
C SER A 10 -10.74 9.63 20.27
N ILE A 11 -9.71 9.75 21.09
CA ILE A 11 -8.31 9.53 20.74
C ILE A 11 -7.96 8.06 20.57
N LYS A 12 -8.34 7.24 21.57
CA LYS A 12 -8.17 5.79 21.48
C LYS A 12 -8.93 5.26 20.28
N ILE A 13 -10.15 5.77 20.04
CA ILE A 13 -10.96 5.38 18.89
C ILE A 13 -10.27 5.74 17.56
N SER A 14 -9.53 6.85 17.47
CA SER A 14 -8.84 7.25 16.23
C SER A 14 -7.60 6.42 15.91
N LEU A 15 -6.63 6.28 16.82
CA LEU A 15 -5.42 5.48 16.56
C LEU A 15 -5.75 3.99 16.42
N ILE A 16 -6.61 3.48 17.32
CA ILE A 16 -7.11 2.10 17.20
C ILE A 16 -7.89 1.95 15.91
N GLY A 17 -8.64 2.97 15.48
CA GLY A 17 -9.32 3.01 14.19
C GLY A 17 -8.36 2.87 13.01
N ILE A 18 -7.27 3.65 12.96
CA ILE A 18 -6.26 3.57 11.89
C ILE A 18 -5.61 2.18 11.87
N VAL A 19 -5.18 1.67 13.02
CA VAL A 19 -4.52 0.34 13.11
C VAL A 19 -5.49 -0.78 12.75
N THR A 20 -6.73 -0.71 13.23
CA THR A 20 -7.76 -1.71 12.94
C THR A 20 -8.13 -1.69 11.46
N GLN A 21 -8.31 -0.51 10.87
CA GLN A 21 -8.62 -0.36 9.45
C GLN A 21 -7.45 -0.87 8.59
N PHE A 22 -6.22 -0.51 8.93
CA PHE A 22 -5.03 -1.02 8.26
C PHE A 22 -4.96 -2.55 8.34
N GLY A 23 -5.16 -3.12 9.53
CA GLY A 23 -5.17 -4.57 9.76
C GLY A 23 -6.26 -5.29 8.97
N ILE A 24 -7.49 -4.77 8.93
CA ILE A 24 -8.61 -5.35 8.19
C ILE A 24 -8.30 -5.34 6.68
N ASN A 25 -7.88 -4.20 6.13
CA ASN A 25 -7.59 -4.10 4.69
C ASN A 25 -6.42 -5.01 4.29
N LEU A 26 -5.37 -5.07 5.12
CA LEU A 26 -4.23 -5.94 4.88
C LEU A 26 -4.63 -7.42 4.93
N THR A 27 -5.44 -7.80 5.91
CA THR A 27 -5.95 -9.17 6.04
C THR A 27 -6.86 -9.54 4.88
N LEU A 28 -7.78 -8.67 4.48
CA LEU A 28 -8.68 -8.90 3.36
C LEU A 28 -7.92 -8.97 2.03
N GLY A 29 -6.96 -8.07 1.82
CA GLY A 29 -6.10 -8.07 0.63
C GLY A 29 -5.27 -9.34 0.55
N PHE A 30 -4.58 -9.70 1.63
CA PHE A 30 -3.79 -10.93 1.69
C PHE A 30 -4.66 -12.18 1.55
N GLY A 31 -5.81 -12.23 2.23
CA GLY A 31 -6.77 -13.31 2.13
C GLY A 31 -7.29 -13.50 0.70
N THR A 32 -7.57 -12.41 0.00
CA THR A 32 -7.98 -12.44 -1.41
C THR A 32 -6.84 -12.92 -2.31
N LEU A 33 -5.59 -12.50 -2.07
CA LEU A 33 -4.42 -12.98 -2.82
C LEU A 33 -4.17 -14.47 -2.61
N VAL A 34 -4.32 -14.97 -1.38
CA VAL A 34 -4.19 -16.40 -1.06
C VAL A 34 -5.33 -17.20 -1.71
N LEU A 35 -6.57 -16.70 -1.61
CA LEU A 35 -7.72 -17.33 -2.26
C LEU A 35 -7.53 -17.37 -3.78
N PHE A 36 -7.08 -16.28 -4.38
CA PHE A 36 -6.77 -16.20 -5.82
C PHE A 36 -5.65 -17.18 -6.20
N SER A 37 -4.57 -17.24 -5.41
CA SER A 37 -3.46 -18.18 -5.59
C SER A 37 -3.93 -19.65 -5.57
N PHE A 38 -4.94 -19.98 -4.75
CA PHE A 38 -5.52 -21.31 -4.68
C PHE A 38 -6.54 -21.61 -5.79
N LEU A 39 -7.38 -20.63 -6.18
CA LEU A 39 -8.40 -20.80 -7.24
C LEU A 39 -7.81 -20.81 -8.65
N ARG A 40 -6.74 -20.04 -8.88
CA ARG A 40 -6.07 -19.90 -10.19
C ARG A 40 -5.65 -21.24 -10.82
N PRO A 41 -4.92 -22.14 -10.13
CA PRO A 41 -4.52 -23.43 -10.70
C PRO A 41 -5.69 -24.41 -10.85
N ARG A 42 -6.80 -24.23 -10.12
CA ARG A 42 -7.94 -25.16 -10.14
C ARG A 42 -8.95 -24.87 -11.26
N ASN A 43 -9.00 -23.64 -11.78
CA ASN A 43 -9.95 -23.21 -12.82
C ASN A 43 -9.25 -22.62 -14.06
N VAL A 44 -8.31 -23.35 -14.65
CA VAL A 44 -7.46 -22.87 -15.77
C VAL A 44 -8.27 -22.54 -17.04
N ILE A 45 -9.43 -23.17 -17.24
CA ILE A 45 -10.33 -22.96 -18.40
C ILE A 45 -10.90 -21.53 -18.42
N VAL A 46 -11.16 -20.93 -17.25
CA VAL A 46 -11.71 -19.56 -17.13
C VAL A 46 -10.57 -18.53 -17.08
N TYR A 47 -9.46 -18.84 -16.40
CA TYR A 47 -8.39 -17.88 -16.14
C TYR A 47 -7.28 -17.86 -17.21
N SER A 48 -7.22 -18.82 -18.12
CA SER A 48 -6.24 -18.80 -19.23
C SER A 48 -6.79 -19.46 -20.51
N PRO A 49 -7.89 -18.96 -21.12
CA PRO A 49 -8.37 -19.51 -22.40
C PRO A 49 -7.34 -19.35 -23.54
N LYS A 50 -6.41 -18.38 -23.41
CA LYS A 50 -5.31 -18.15 -24.37
C LYS A 50 -4.21 -19.23 -24.36
N GLN A 51 -4.19 -20.14 -23.38
CA GLN A 51 -3.28 -21.29 -23.39
C GLN A 51 -3.71 -22.37 -24.41
N PHE A 52 -4.96 -22.34 -24.88
CA PHE A 52 -5.51 -23.25 -25.89
C PHE A 52 -5.43 -22.66 -27.32
N ALA A 53 -4.78 -21.51 -27.48
CA ALA A 53 -4.49 -20.95 -28.79
C ALA A 53 -3.41 -21.80 -29.50
N PRO A 54 -3.39 -21.83 -30.86
CA PRO A 54 -2.42 -22.59 -31.63
C PRO A 54 -0.96 -22.25 -31.23
N GLU A 55 -0.09 -23.25 -31.34
CA GLU A 55 1.28 -23.35 -30.81
C GLU A 55 2.17 -22.12 -31.06
N ASP A 56 1.86 -21.35 -32.11
CA ASP A 56 2.55 -20.13 -32.55
C ASP A 56 2.22 -18.86 -31.71
N LYS A 57 1.21 -18.91 -30.83
CA LYS A 57 0.74 -17.77 -29.99
C LYS A 57 0.63 -18.10 -28.50
N GLN A 58 1.16 -19.24 -28.05
CA GLN A 58 1.10 -19.59 -26.63
C GLN A 58 2.10 -18.75 -25.82
N PRO A 59 1.63 -18.02 -24.79
CA PRO A 59 2.54 -17.36 -23.87
C PRO A 59 3.37 -18.40 -23.10
N PRO A 60 4.63 -18.07 -22.73
CA PRO A 60 5.53 -19.01 -22.07
C PRO A 60 4.88 -19.62 -20.82
N LYS A 61 5.00 -20.95 -20.67
CA LYS A 61 4.37 -21.73 -19.60
C LYS A 61 4.82 -21.21 -18.24
N ILE A 62 3.89 -20.62 -17.50
CA ILE A 62 4.11 -20.21 -16.11
C ILE A 62 4.18 -21.49 -15.30
N GLU A 63 5.30 -21.74 -14.61
CA GLU A 63 5.51 -22.94 -13.80
C GLU A 63 4.36 -23.14 -12.81
N GLU A 64 3.49 -24.12 -13.10
CA GLU A 64 2.20 -24.35 -12.43
C GLU A 64 2.34 -24.87 -10.99
N ASN A 65 3.57 -25.22 -10.57
CA ASN A 65 3.81 -26.01 -9.36
C ASN A 65 4.08 -25.21 -8.07
N LYS A 66 3.91 -23.88 -8.08
CA LYS A 66 4.17 -23.04 -6.90
C LYS A 66 3.05 -22.03 -6.67
N LEU A 67 2.43 -22.06 -5.49
CA LEU A 67 1.36 -21.13 -5.08
C LEU A 67 1.71 -19.64 -5.29
N TRP A 68 3.00 -19.29 -5.24
CA TRP A 68 3.52 -17.94 -5.49
C TRP A 68 4.35 -17.81 -6.77
N GLY A 69 4.40 -18.86 -7.60
CA GLY A 69 5.19 -18.93 -8.83
C GLY A 69 4.77 -17.94 -9.91
N TRP A 70 3.59 -17.31 -9.77
CA TRP A 70 3.08 -16.28 -10.66
C TRP A 70 3.59 -14.88 -10.34
N VAL A 71 4.05 -14.63 -9.11
CA VAL A 71 4.48 -13.28 -8.69
C VAL A 71 5.78 -12.87 -9.38
N LYS A 72 6.75 -13.78 -9.44
CA LYS A 72 8.04 -13.54 -10.09
C LYS A 72 7.91 -13.20 -11.59
N PRO A 73 7.21 -13.97 -12.44
CA PRO A 73 7.05 -13.63 -13.84
C PRO A 73 6.21 -12.37 -14.07
N VAL A 74 5.28 -12.02 -13.17
CA VAL A 74 4.53 -10.75 -13.27
C VAL A 74 5.43 -9.54 -12.95
N LEU A 75 6.36 -9.67 -12.02
CA LEU A 75 7.31 -8.60 -11.69
C LEU A 75 8.47 -8.50 -12.69
N GLU A 76 8.96 -9.63 -13.20
CA GLU A 76 10.07 -9.72 -14.15
C GLU A 76 9.62 -9.65 -15.63
N ALA A 77 8.32 -9.51 -15.88
CA ALA A 77 7.74 -9.40 -17.22
C ALA A 77 8.47 -8.34 -18.07
N ASN A 78 9.19 -8.80 -19.11
CA ASN A 78 9.95 -7.92 -19.99
C ASN A 78 8.98 -7.06 -20.81
N GLU A 79 9.00 -5.75 -20.60
CA GLU A 79 8.07 -4.79 -21.21
C GLU A 79 8.02 -4.92 -22.74
N LYS A 80 9.12 -5.29 -23.39
CA LYS A 80 9.19 -5.48 -24.85
C LYS A 80 8.38 -6.69 -25.34
N SER A 81 8.29 -7.76 -24.55
CA SER A 81 7.46 -8.93 -24.89
C SER A 81 5.99 -8.63 -24.63
N LEU A 82 5.69 -7.88 -23.55
CA LEU A 82 4.33 -7.46 -23.22
C LEU A 82 3.69 -6.58 -24.30
N VAL A 83 4.42 -5.65 -24.91
CA VAL A 83 3.87 -4.79 -25.98
C VAL A 83 3.26 -5.62 -27.12
N ASN A 84 3.89 -6.74 -27.49
CA ASN A 84 3.41 -7.61 -28.57
C ASN A 84 2.20 -8.47 -28.16
N GLU A 85 2.04 -8.77 -26.87
CA GLU A 85 1.00 -9.70 -26.37
C GLU A 85 -0.28 -8.99 -25.86
N ILE A 86 -0.13 -7.88 -25.15
CA ILE A 86 -1.22 -7.13 -24.50
C ILE A 86 -1.51 -5.77 -25.16
N GLY A 87 -0.68 -5.36 -26.11
CA GLY A 87 -0.83 -4.09 -26.83
C GLY A 87 -0.22 -2.90 -26.10
N LEU A 88 -0.11 -1.78 -26.83
CA LEU A 88 0.61 -0.59 -26.37
C LEU A 88 -0.11 0.15 -25.23
N ASP A 89 -1.44 0.18 -25.23
CA ASP A 89 -2.25 0.87 -24.21
C ASP A 89 -2.10 0.25 -22.82
N ALA A 90 -2.18 -1.08 -22.73
CA ALA A 90 -2.00 -1.80 -21.47
C ALA A 90 -0.59 -1.62 -20.88
N VAL A 91 0.44 -1.57 -21.73
CA VAL A 91 1.82 -1.30 -21.30
C VAL A 91 1.98 0.14 -20.78
N MET A 92 1.35 1.11 -21.44
CA MET A 92 1.35 2.50 -20.97
C MET A 92 0.68 2.63 -19.60
N PHE A 93 -0.43 1.91 -19.34
CA PHE A 93 -1.07 1.89 -18.02
C PHE A 93 -0.16 1.31 -16.93
N ILE A 94 0.54 0.20 -17.19
CA ILE A 94 1.50 -0.37 -16.23
C ILE A 94 2.65 0.60 -15.94
N ARG A 95 3.17 1.25 -16.97
CA ARG A 95 4.22 2.29 -16.83
C ARG A 95 3.73 3.47 -16.01
N PHE A 96 2.49 3.89 -16.22
CA PHE A 96 1.87 4.95 -15.44
C PHE A 96 1.77 4.56 -13.95
N ILE A 97 1.32 3.35 -13.63
CA ILE A 97 1.28 2.86 -12.24
C ILE A 97 2.68 2.86 -11.61
N LYS A 98 3.69 2.33 -12.31
CA LYS A 98 5.09 2.32 -11.82
C LYS A 98 5.62 3.74 -11.59
N LEU A 99 5.28 4.68 -12.47
CA LEU A 99 5.63 6.10 -12.31
C LEU A 99 4.96 6.68 -11.05
N CYS A 100 3.67 6.46 -10.86
CA CYS A 100 2.95 6.90 -9.66
C CYS A 100 3.57 6.31 -8.39
N GLN A 101 3.91 5.02 -8.41
CA GLN A 101 4.57 4.35 -7.29
C GLN A 101 5.92 4.99 -6.96
N ASN A 102 6.76 5.25 -7.97
CA ASN A 102 8.04 5.90 -7.78
C ASN A 102 7.90 7.30 -7.18
N ILE A 103 6.95 8.10 -7.68
CA ILE A 103 6.69 9.44 -7.14
C ILE A 103 6.22 9.34 -5.68
N LEU A 104 5.28 8.44 -5.37
CA LEU A 104 4.80 8.23 -4.00
C LEU A 104 5.91 7.76 -3.07
N LEU A 105 6.82 6.89 -3.52
CA LEU A 105 7.97 6.44 -2.74
C LEU A 105 8.94 7.59 -2.47
N CYS A 106 9.25 8.40 -3.48
CA CYS A 106 10.07 9.60 -3.29
C CYS A 106 9.43 10.57 -2.27
N LEU A 107 8.13 10.80 -2.38
CA LEU A 107 7.38 11.65 -1.45
C LEU A 107 7.32 11.04 -0.04
N LEU A 108 7.20 9.72 0.08
CA LEU A 108 7.21 9.03 1.37
C LEU A 108 8.57 9.16 2.06
N VAL A 109 9.66 8.97 1.32
CA VAL A 109 11.02 9.17 1.84
C VAL A 109 11.22 10.63 2.25
N PHE A 110 10.82 11.58 1.42
CA PHE A 110 10.92 13.00 1.75
C PHE A 110 10.06 13.38 2.97
N GLY A 111 8.82 12.86 3.04
CA GLY A 111 7.91 13.07 4.17
C GLY A 111 8.47 12.50 5.48
N ALA A 112 9.01 11.28 5.44
CA ALA A 112 9.57 10.63 6.61
C ALA A 112 10.93 11.23 7.06
N CYS A 113 11.80 11.60 6.11
CA CYS A 113 13.15 12.08 6.43
C CYS A 113 13.25 13.59 6.64
N VAL A 114 12.34 14.38 6.07
CA VAL A 114 12.40 15.85 6.11
C VAL A 114 11.22 16.43 6.87
N ILE A 115 9.99 16.13 6.43
CA ILE A 115 8.78 16.77 6.99
C ILE A 115 8.54 16.32 8.45
N MET A 116 8.64 15.02 8.72
CA MET A 116 8.44 14.46 10.06
C MET A 116 9.40 15.04 11.11
N PRO A 117 10.74 15.04 10.94
CA PRO A 117 11.63 15.63 11.93
C PRO A 117 11.44 17.14 12.08
N ILE A 118 11.22 17.88 10.99
CA ILE A 118 10.96 19.32 11.06
C ILE A 118 9.74 19.61 11.94
N ASN A 119 8.68 18.84 11.81
CA ASN A 119 7.47 19.06 12.61
C ASN A 119 7.71 18.76 14.10
N ILE A 120 8.48 17.71 14.40
CA ILE A 120 8.86 17.36 15.78
C ILE A 120 9.74 18.47 16.39
N PHE A 121 10.76 18.93 15.68
CA PHE A 121 11.65 20.01 16.14
C PHE A 121 10.91 21.34 16.29
N GLY A 122 10.04 21.69 15.34
CA GLY A 122 9.20 22.89 15.40
C GLY A 122 8.31 22.88 16.65
N THR A 123 7.58 21.78 16.84
CA THR A 123 6.71 21.58 18.01
C THR A 123 7.48 21.65 19.33
N TYR A 124 8.65 21.01 19.40
CA TYR A 124 9.49 20.97 20.60
C TYR A 124 10.03 22.35 21.00
N ARG A 125 10.40 23.18 20.02
CA ARG A 125 10.95 24.52 20.25
C ARG A 125 9.86 25.52 20.65
N ASP A 126 8.69 25.43 20.04
CA ASP A 126 7.61 26.38 20.24
C ASP A 126 6.89 26.19 21.58
N ASN A 127 6.70 24.93 22.01
CA ASN A 127 6.02 24.59 23.28
C ASN A 127 6.94 24.61 24.52
N ASN A 128 8.08 25.32 24.50
CA ASN A 128 9.01 25.38 25.66
C ASN A 128 9.35 24.00 26.27
N TYR A 129 9.68 23.01 25.42
CA TYR A 129 9.98 21.62 25.82
C TYR A 129 8.80 20.80 26.35
N ASP A 130 7.58 21.34 26.34
CA ASP A 130 6.39 20.55 26.64
C ASP A 130 5.97 19.75 25.39
N MET A 131 5.74 18.45 25.57
CA MET A 131 5.32 17.57 24.47
C MET A 131 3.82 17.33 24.57
N PRO A 132 3.11 17.20 23.42
CA PRO A 132 1.69 16.88 23.44
C PRO A 132 1.44 15.61 24.24
N SER A 133 0.35 15.60 25.00
CA SER A 133 0.00 14.50 25.90
C SER A 133 0.05 13.15 25.16
N LYS A 134 0.64 12.13 25.80
CA LYS A 134 0.83 10.77 25.25
C LYS A 134 -0.46 10.09 24.80
N ASP A 135 -1.60 10.65 25.19
CA ASP A 135 -2.91 10.22 24.71
C ASP A 135 -2.98 10.39 23.18
N ASN A 136 -2.51 11.51 22.59
CA ASN A 136 -2.55 11.83 21.16
C ASN A 136 -1.15 11.95 20.50
N PRO A 137 -0.45 10.84 20.22
CA PRO A 137 0.88 10.91 19.64
C PRO A 137 0.88 11.47 18.20
N LEU A 138 -0.28 11.53 17.53
CA LEU A 138 -0.40 12.03 16.16
C LEU A 138 -0.52 13.56 16.06
N GLN A 139 -0.82 14.26 17.16
CA GLN A 139 -0.93 15.72 17.16
C GLN A 139 0.41 16.41 16.89
N ILE A 140 1.52 15.80 17.28
CA ILE A 140 2.88 16.29 16.97
C ILE A 140 3.16 16.35 15.46
N LEU A 141 2.38 15.62 14.66
CA LEU A 141 2.50 15.60 13.20
C LEU A 141 1.51 16.55 12.51
N SER A 142 0.66 17.26 13.25
CA SER A 142 -0.30 18.22 12.68
C SER A 142 0.27 19.62 12.60
N VAL A 143 0.13 20.27 11.44
CA VAL A 143 0.56 21.68 11.24
C VAL A 143 -0.26 22.64 12.10
N SER A 144 -1.53 22.31 12.38
CA SER A 144 -2.41 23.15 13.22
C SER A 144 -1.90 23.33 14.65
N TYR A 145 -1.07 22.40 15.14
CA TYR A 145 -0.50 22.47 16.48
C TYR A 145 0.64 23.50 16.56
N LEU A 146 1.31 23.78 15.43
CA LEU A 146 2.36 24.80 15.36
C LEU A 146 1.80 26.23 15.36
N GLU A 147 0.57 26.44 14.87
CA GLU A 147 -0.03 27.78 14.81
C GLU A 147 -0.72 28.22 16.10
N GLN A 148 -1.07 27.29 17.00
CA GLN A 148 -1.81 27.63 18.23
C GLN A 148 -0.99 28.34 19.31
N VAL A 149 0.34 28.35 19.19
CA VAL A 149 1.27 28.85 20.21
C VAL A 149 2.04 30.12 19.76
N SER A 150 1.91 30.52 18.48
CA SER A 150 2.34 31.82 17.94
C SER A 150 1.31 32.92 18.17
#